data_AF-A0A920MSR8-F1
#
_entry.id   AF-A0A920MSR8-F1
#
_cell.length_a   1.000
_cell.length_b   1.000
_cell.length_c   1.000
_cell.angle_alpha   90.00
_cell.angle_beta   90.00
_cell.angle_gamma   90.00
#
_symmetry.space_group_name_H-M   'P 1'
#
loop_
_entity.id
_entity.type
_entity.pdbx_description
1 polymer ?
#
loop_
_entity_poly.entity_id
_entity_poly.type
_entity_poly.pdbx_seq_one_letter_code
_entity_poly.pdbx_strand_id
1 'polypeptide(L)'
;MVFPTLHEEDPTFIYRVDSEVKQTIISGQGELHLPVTSERLKRRFGIDIELEEPKVPYRETILGKGEAKYRHKKQSGGAGQFAEVWMRIKPAQRGDGIKF
;
A
#
# COMPACT_ATOMS: atom_id res chain seq x y z
N MET A 1 -1.50 18.59 13.51
CA MET A 1 -2.08 17.92 12.34
C MET A 1 -2.86 18.97 11.57
N VAL A 2 -2.36 19.46 10.43
CA VAL A 2 -2.89 20.67 9.74
C VAL A 2 -3.89 20.36 8.62
N PHE A 3 -3.89 19.14 8.10
CA PHE A 3 -4.80 18.71 7.03
C PHE A 3 -6.29 18.74 7.40
N PRO A 4 -6.73 18.41 8.64
CA PRO A 4 -8.14 18.53 9.03
C PRO A 4 -8.64 19.97 8.95
N THR A 5 -7.85 20.92 9.47
CA THR A 5 -8.19 22.36 9.46
C THR A 5 -8.32 22.90 8.04
N LEU A 6 -7.51 22.38 7.12
CA LEU A 6 -7.57 22.77 5.71
C LEU A 6 -8.79 22.19 4.99
N HIS A 7 -9.18 20.96 5.32
CA HIS A 7 -10.42 20.37 4.82
C HIS A 7 -11.67 21.11 5.34
N GLU A 8 -11.62 21.62 6.58
CA GLU A 8 -12.69 22.47 7.14
C GLU A 8 -12.77 23.84 6.44
N GLU A 9 -11.64 24.42 6.04
CA GLU A 9 -11.60 25.70 5.31
C GLU A 9 -11.96 25.57 3.83
N ASP A 10 -11.55 24.46 3.19
CA ASP A 10 -11.88 24.12 1.82
C ASP A 10 -12.34 22.65 1.73
N PRO A 11 -13.66 22.40 1.70
CA PRO A 11 -14.19 21.04 1.63
C PRO A 11 -13.88 20.33 0.30
N THR A 12 -13.35 21.05 -0.70
CA THR A 12 -12.92 20.48 -1.97
C THR A 12 -11.49 19.92 -1.92
N PHE A 13 -10.74 20.24 -0.86
CA PHE A 13 -9.45 19.63 -0.54
C PHE A 13 -9.70 18.32 0.22
N ILE A 14 -9.46 17.19 -0.44
CA ILE A 14 -9.65 15.87 0.16
C ILE A 14 -8.27 15.28 0.45
N TYR A 15 -8.06 14.78 1.67
CA TYR A 15 -6.85 14.04 2.00
C TYR A 15 -7.19 12.62 2.47
N ARG A 16 -6.36 11.66 2.08
CA ARG A 16 -6.45 10.25 2.45
C ARG A 16 -5.07 9.75 2.83
N VAL A 17 -4.96 9.07 3.95
CA VAL A 17 -3.74 8.34 4.30
C VAL A 17 -3.85 6.93 3.72
N ASP A 18 -2.99 6.60 2.77
CA ASP A 18 -2.93 5.26 2.17
C ASP A 18 -1.94 4.39 2.95
N SER A 19 -2.46 3.34 3.59
CA SER A 19 -1.67 2.43 4.42
C SER A 19 -0.82 1.44 3.63
N GLU A 20 -1.17 1.15 2.36
CA GLU A 20 -0.42 0.21 1.52
C GLU A 20 0.88 0.85 1.04
N VAL A 21 0.81 2.10 0.56
CA VAL A 21 1.99 2.84 0.07
C VAL A 21 2.65 3.74 1.11
N LYS A 22 2.03 3.88 2.30
CA LYS A 22 2.46 4.78 3.40
C LYS A 22 2.62 6.24 2.94
N GLN A 23 1.73 6.68 2.06
CA GLN A 23 1.72 8.06 1.53
C GLN A 23 0.42 8.76 1.94
N THR A 24 0.51 10.07 2.15
CA THR A 24 -0.68 10.93 2.27
C THR A 24 -1.04 11.41 0.89
N ILE A 25 -2.16 10.93 0.37
CA ILE A 25 -2.68 11.31 -0.95
C ILE A 25 -3.59 12.50 -0.76
N ILE A 26 -3.30 13.57 -1.49
CA ILE A 26 -4.06 14.81 -1.50
C ILE A 26 -4.77 14.92 -2.85
N SER A 27 -6.04 15.35 -2.84
CA SER A 27 -6.85 15.54 -4.02
C SER A 27 -7.51 16.91 -3.98
N GLY A 28 -7.55 17.58 -5.13
CA GLY A 28 -8.20 18.87 -5.31
C GLY A 28 -8.92 18.94 -6.65
N GLN A 29 -9.75 19.97 -6.83
CA GLN A 29 -10.58 20.14 -8.03
C GLN A 29 -9.82 20.33 -9.36
N GLY A 30 -8.53 20.65 -9.34
CA GLY A 30 -7.77 20.87 -10.57
C GLY A 30 -6.27 21.03 -10.34
N GLU A 31 -5.54 21.11 -11.44
CA GLU A 31 -4.07 21.19 -11.47
C GLU A 31 -3.53 22.39 -10.69
N LEU A 32 -4.19 23.55 -10.79
CA LEU A 32 -3.79 24.77 -10.07
C LEU A 32 -4.19 24.77 -8.59
N HIS A 33 -5.10 23.89 -8.17
CA HIS A 33 -5.58 23.91 -6.80
C HIS A 33 -4.49 23.43 -5.83
N LEU A 34 -3.78 22.35 -6.16
CA LEU A 34 -2.75 21.77 -5.27
C LEU A 34 -1.57 22.73 -5.01
N PRO A 35 -0.97 23.40 -6.03
CA PRO A 35 0.14 24.34 -5.81
C PRO A 35 -0.28 25.59 -5.04
N VAL A 36 -1.48 26.13 -5.28
CA VAL A 36 -1.98 27.31 -4.56
C VAL A 36 -2.20 26.97 -3.08
N THR A 37 -2.74 25.78 -2.81
CA THR A 37 -2.99 25.34 -1.45
C THR A 37 -1.69 25.01 -0.71
N SER A 38 -0.69 24.41 -1.37
CA SER A 38 0.64 24.21 -0.76
C SER A 38 1.34 25.53 -0.44
N GLU A 39 1.24 26.54 -1.31
CA GLU A 39 1.80 27.86 -1.04
C GLU A 39 1.08 28.58 0.12
N ARG A 40 -0.25 28.45 0.22
CA ARG A 40 -1.01 28.96 1.37
C ARG A 40 -0.57 28.31 2.68
N LEU A 41 -0.32 27.00 2.68
CA LEU A 41 0.17 26.27 3.85
C LEU A 41 1.56 26.77 4.28
N LYS A 42 2.45 26.98 3.32
CA LYS A 42 3.78 27.55 3.57
C LYS A 42 3.70 28.93 4.19
N ARG A 43 2.84 29.82 3.67
CA ARG A 43 2.70 31.19 4.19
C ARG A 43 2.05 31.26 5.57
N ARG A 44 1.02 30.44 5.84
CA ARG A 44 0.21 30.56 7.06
C ARG A 44 0.73 29.70 8.21
N PHE A 45 1.26 28.52 7.91
CA PHE A 45 1.71 27.55 8.91
C PHE A 45 3.21 27.29 8.87
N GLY A 46 3.94 27.86 7.91
CA GLY A 46 5.39 27.65 7.76
C GLY A 46 5.75 26.22 7.32
N ILE A 47 4.79 25.47 6.78
CA ILE A 47 4.97 24.06 6.41
C ILE A 47 5.33 23.99 4.92
N ASP A 48 6.49 23.40 4.62
CA ASP A 48 6.90 23.07 3.27
C ASP A 48 6.40 21.66 2.91
N ILE A 49 5.73 21.53 1.76
CA ILE A 49 5.14 20.27 1.30
C ILE A 49 5.68 19.97 -0.09
N GLU A 50 6.36 18.85 -0.22
CA GLU A 50 6.76 18.30 -1.51
C GLU A 50 5.62 17.46 -2.09
N LEU A 51 5.22 17.77 -3.32
CA LEU A 51 4.20 17.02 -4.06
C LEU A 51 4.91 16.03 -4.98
N GLU A 52 4.58 14.75 -4.82
CA GLU A 52 5.05 13.67 -5.69
C GLU A 52 3.86 12.92 -6.29
N GLU A 53 4.09 12.27 -7.44
CA GLU A 53 3.09 11.39 -8.03
C GLU A 53 2.78 10.20 -7.08
N PRO A 54 1.51 9.87 -6.87
CA PRO A 54 1.13 8.80 -5.95
C PRO A 54 1.60 7.45 -6.49
N LYS A 55 2.15 6.62 -5.60
CA LYS A 55 2.59 5.27 -5.97
C LYS A 55 1.39 4.36 -6.21
N VAL A 56 1.49 3.52 -7.24
CA VAL A 56 0.47 2.51 -7.53
C VAL A 56 0.78 1.23 -6.74
N PRO A 57 -0.15 0.73 -5.88
CA PRO A 57 0.05 -0.52 -5.17
C PRO A 57 -0.15 -1.71 -6.13
N TYR A 58 0.96 -2.23 -6.66
CA TYR A 58 0.94 -3.41 -7.53
C TYR A 58 0.67 -4.69 -6.74
N ARG A 59 -0.08 -5.61 -7.36
CA ARG A 59 -0.36 -6.95 -6.83
C ARG A 59 0.11 -8.01 -7.81
N GLU A 60 0.73 -9.06 -7.29
CA GLU A 60 1.24 -10.18 -8.07
C GLU A 60 0.28 -11.38 -8.03
N THR A 61 0.19 -12.11 -9.14
CA THR A 61 -0.53 -13.39 -9.23
C THR A 61 0.24 -14.34 -10.13
N ILE A 62 0.15 -15.64 -9.84
CA ILE A 62 0.69 -16.68 -10.71
C ILE A 62 -0.13 -16.75 -12.02
N LEU A 63 0.53 -17.10 -13.13
CA LEU A 63 -0.12 -17.29 -14.43
C LEU A 63 -0.56 -18.74 -14.69
N GLY A 64 0.10 -19.70 -14.04
CA GLY A 64 -0.09 -21.13 -14.28
C GLY A 64 -0.24 -21.92 -12.98
N LYS A 65 -0.61 -23.19 -13.13
CA LYS A 65 -0.65 -24.14 -12.00
C LYS A 65 0.79 -24.46 -11.57
N GLY A 66 1.03 -24.50 -10.26
CA GLY A 66 2.31 -24.86 -9.67
C GLY A 66 2.15 -25.98 -8.67
N GLU A 67 3.08 -26.93 -8.66
CA GLU A 67 3.17 -27.97 -7.64
C GLU A 67 4.55 -27.89 -6.98
N ALA A 68 4.60 -27.90 -5.66
CA ALA A 68 5.84 -27.82 -4.91
C ALA A 68 5.82 -28.83 -3.76
N LYS A 69 6.97 -29.50 -3.56
CA LYS A 69 7.23 -30.38 -2.43
C LYS A 69 8.39 -29.81 -1.63
N TYR A 70 8.16 -29.50 -0.36
CA TYR A 70 9.19 -29.00 0.55
C TYR A 70 9.37 -29.93 1.73
N ARG A 71 10.62 -30.29 2.01
CA ARG A 71 10.99 -31.11 3.17
C ARG A 71 11.89 -30.30 4.09
N HIS A 72 11.35 -29.89 5.23
CA HIS A 72 12.12 -29.30 6.32
C HIS A 72 12.71 -30.41 7.18
N LYS A 73 14.05 -30.53 7.20
CA LYS A 73 14.75 -31.44 8.12
C LYS A 73 15.86 -30.69 8.81
N LYS A 74 15.68 -30.36 10.09
CA LYS A 74 16.70 -29.74 10.93
C LYS A 74 16.88 -30.58 12.19
N GLN A 75 18.02 -31.26 12.28
CA GLN A 75 18.36 -32.12 13.41
C GLN A 75 19.87 -32.06 13.68
N SER A 76 20.26 -31.62 14.87
CA SER A 76 21.66 -31.42 15.28
C SER A 76 21.95 -32.01 16.67
N GLY A 77 21.32 -33.14 17.02
CA GLY A 77 21.61 -33.88 18.26
C GLY A 77 20.49 -33.93 19.31
N GLY A 78 19.22 -34.05 18.91
CA GLY A 78 18.07 -34.18 19.82
C GLY A 78 16.74 -34.37 19.06
N ALA A 79 15.61 -34.07 19.72
CA ALA A 79 14.30 -33.99 19.07
C ALA A 79 14.38 -32.97 17.91
N GLY A 80 14.38 -33.48 16.68
CA GLY A 80 14.54 -32.68 15.48
C GLY A 80 13.23 -32.12 14.96
N GLN A 81 13.32 -31.10 14.11
CA GLN A 81 12.19 -30.63 13.32
C GLN A 81 12.18 -31.38 11.99
N PHE A 82 11.11 -32.13 11.74
CA PHE A 82 10.84 -32.78 10.46
C PHE A 82 9.44 -32.41 9.99
N ALA A 83 9.35 -31.87 8.77
CA ALA A 83 8.08 -31.64 8.09
C ALA A 83 8.25 -31.90 6.60
N GLU A 84 7.26 -32.55 5.99
CA GLU A 84 7.16 -32.66 4.54
C GLU A 84 5.80 -32.10 4.11
N VAL A 85 5.83 -31.12 3.21
CA VAL A 85 4.65 -30.41 2.71
C VAL A 85 4.59 -30.54 1.20
N TRP A 86 3.42 -30.91 0.72
CA TRP A 86 3.09 -30.96 -0.70
C TRP A 86 2.01 -29.92 -0.95
N MET A 87 2.27 -28.98 -1.83
CA MET A 87 1.36 -27.87 -2.13
C MET A 87 1.08 -27.82 -3.62
N ARG A 88 -0.19 -27.60 -3.96
CA ARG A 88 -0.64 -27.30 -5.32
C ARG A 88 -1.33 -25.94 -5.31
N ILE A 89 -0.88 -25.06 -6.17
CA ILE A 89 -1.44 -23.72 -6.35
C ILE A 89 -1.97 -23.57 -7.78
N LYS A 90 -3.08 -22.87 -7.94
CA LYS A 90 -3.66 -22.54 -9.24
C LYS A 90 -4.07 -21.06 -9.26
N PRO A 91 -3.98 -20.38 -10.41
CA PRO A 91 -4.51 -19.02 -10.53
C PRO A 91 -6.02 -19.01 -10.31
N ALA A 92 -6.50 -17.95 -9.68
CA ALA A 92 -7.93 -17.65 -9.53
C ALA A 92 -8.30 -16.42 -10.37
N GLN A 93 -9.59 -16.14 -10.49
CA GLN A 93 -10.04 -14.93 -11.18
C GLN A 93 -9.58 -13.68 -10.41
N ARG A 94 -9.37 -12.56 -11.13
CA ARG A 94 -9.01 -11.30 -10.48
C ARG A 94 -10.10 -10.91 -9.48
N GLY A 95 -9.70 -10.70 -8.22
CA GLY A 95 -10.62 -10.34 -7.13
C GLY A 95 -11.09 -11.50 -6.25
N ASP A 96 -10.80 -12.75 -6.61
CA ASP A 96 -11.23 -13.93 -5.84
C ASP A 96 -10.50 -14.13 -4.49
N GLY A 97 -9.44 -13.36 -4.24
CA GLY A 97 -8.62 -13.46 -3.03
C GLY A 97 -7.84 -14.77 -2.95
N ILE A 98 -7.63 -15.27 -1.73
CA ILE A 98 -6.93 -16.52 -1.44
C ILE A 98 -7.95 -17.57 -0.99
N LYS A 99 -7.97 -18.72 -1.67
CA LYS A 99 -8.81 -19.89 -1.34
C LYS A 99 -7.89 -21.08 -1.04
N PHE A 100 -8.16 -21.80 0.06
CA PHE A 100 -7.39 -22.96 0.50
C PHE A 100 -8.04 -24.27 0.05
#